data_AF-A0A368FMB0-F1
#
_entry.id   AF-A0A368FMB0-F1
#
_cell.length_a   1.000
_cell.length_b   1.000
_cell.length_c   1.000
_cell.angle_alpha   90.00
_cell.angle_beta   90.00
_cell.angle_gamma   90.00
#
_symmetry.space_group_name_H-M   'P 1'
#
loop_
_entity.id
_entity.type
_entity.pdbx_description
1 polymer ?
#
loop_
_entity_poly.entity_id
_entity_poly.type
_entity_poly.pdbx_seq_one_letter_code
_entity_poly.pdbx_strand_id
1 'polypeptide(L)'
;MVFSDENRAIFWKVVADHPTIFANKFAVAFDGAHQLYTPYRLEFPEKRNSMRLEADVPLAKDSRERTPCAVSFQCVGPVLIEMRRTRTNNLDERVLTPIQILDIVCRQSLTCPFIDNAANFYSWKSSCYRIPINGALALDLEGGKEMWTGFFSSAHVASGWKPLLNIDVAHTAFYKAKISMVQFMCDVLNERAGAYRNQSSTTRSSYGSTTQPGRTYGATRGGTASSTGRGGYHTYPPRTTHQTPQRHEDSSGMLSPSTLYKEFSLSNHEMKILAEAVKGIKIRISHRKGAVRVYRVNSLQMPADQLTWVT
;
A
#
# COMPACT_ATOMS: atom_id res chain seq x y z
N MET A 1 9.33 -4.79 -1.67
CA MET A 1 8.52 -4.73 -0.43
C MET A 1 8.37 -6.10 0.22
N VAL A 2 9.35 -6.59 0.99
CA VAL A 2 9.12 -7.73 1.94
C VAL A 2 10.03 -7.54 3.17
N PHE A 3 11.22 -6.95 3.02
CA PHE A 3 12.15 -6.77 4.15
C PHE A 3 11.58 -5.98 5.34
N SER A 4 10.81 -4.91 5.11
CA SER A 4 10.18 -4.16 6.21
C SER A 4 9.06 -4.94 6.90
N ASP A 5 8.37 -5.83 6.17
CA ASP A 5 7.32 -6.69 6.74
C ASP A 5 7.93 -7.89 7.48
N GLU A 6 9.06 -8.43 7.00
CA GLU A 6 9.83 -9.50 7.67
C GLU A 6 10.33 -9.05 9.04
N ASN A 7 10.94 -7.85 9.13
CA ASN A 7 11.39 -7.30 10.41
C ASN A 7 10.24 -7.15 11.40
N ARG A 8 9.09 -6.64 10.95
CA ARG A 8 7.87 -6.54 11.76
C ARG A 8 7.37 -7.92 12.19
N ALA A 9 7.34 -8.89 11.29
CA ALA A 9 6.90 -10.25 11.60
C ALA A 9 7.78 -10.91 12.66
N ILE A 10 9.12 -10.80 12.52
CA ILE A 10 10.08 -11.34 13.49
C ILE A 10 9.90 -10.64 14.84
N PHE A 11 9.89 -9.31 14.85
CA PHE A 11 9.72 -8.52 16.07
C PHE A 11 8.42 -8.88 16.82
N TRP A 12 7.28 -8.89 16.13
CA TRP A 12 6.00 -9.16 16.78
C TRP A 12 5.86 -10.61 17.24
N LYS A 13 6.52 -11.56 16.58
CA LYS A 13 6.63 -12.93 17.07
C LYS A 13 7.42 -12.99 18.38
N VAL A 14 8.56 -12.29 18.45
CA VAL A 14 9.33 -12.16 19.71
C VAL A 14 8.46 -11.54 20.81
N VAL A 15 7.73 -10.46 20.53
CA VAL A 15 6.82 -9.84 21.51
C VAL A 15 5.74 -10.83 21.98
N ALA A 16 5.16 -11.61 21.07
CA ALA A 16 4.14 -12.61 21.41
C ALA A 16 4.69 -13.74 22.30
N ASP A 17 5.92 -14.18 22.04
CA ASP A 17 6.53 -15.34 22.72
C ASP A 17 7.10 -14.98 24.11
N HIS A 18 7.27 -13.70 24.43
CA HIS A 18 7.87 -13.23 25.68
C HIS A 18 6.91 -12.32 26.49
N PRO A 19 5.74 -12.81 26.91
CA PRO A 19 4.73 -12.01 27.61
C PRO A 19 5.21 -11.49 28.98
N THR A 20 6.20 -12.12 29.60
CA THR A 20 6.80 -11.65 30.86
C THR A 20 7.56 -10.34 30.68
N ILE A 21 8.14 -10.12 29.50
CA ILE A 21 8.87 -8.89 29.15
C ILE A 21 7.90 -7.85 28.57
N PHE A 22 6.96 -8.30 27.73
CA PHE A 22 5.99 -7.46 27.05
C PHE A 22 4.57 -7.64 27.61
N ALA A 23 4.41 -7.46 28.92
CA ALA A 23 3.14 -7.66 29.62
C ALA A 23 1.97 -6.88 28.97
N ASN A 24 2.23 -5.66 28.53
CA ASN A 24 1.33 -4.90 27.68
C ASN A 24 1.90 -4.72 26.27
N LYS A 25 1.68 -5.71 25.41
CA LYS A 25 2.08 -5.68 23.99
C LYS A 25 1.47 -4.52 23.18
N PHE A 26 0.38 -3.90 23.65
CA PHE A 26 -0.22 -2.72 23.01
C PHE A 26 0.47 -1.41 23.41
N ALA A 27 1.30 -1.42 24.45
CA ALA A 27 2.12 -0.28 24.87
C ALA A 27 3.51 -0.27 24.20
N VAL A 28 3.63 -0.94 23.05
CA VAL A 28 4.89 -1.11 22.32
C VAL A 28 4.75 -0.46 20.95
N ALA A 29 5.65 0.47 20.62
CA ALA A 29 5.67 1.17 19.35
C ALA A 29 6.98 0.90 18.60
N PHE A 30 6.90 0.22 17.45
CA PHE A 30 8.04 -0.20 16.65
C PHE A 30 7.97 0.38 15.24
N ASP A 31 9.05 0.99 14.77
CA ASP A 31 9.14 1.61 13.45
C ASP A 31 9.18 0.61 12.30
N GLY A 32 9.50 -0.66 12.57
CA GLY A 32 9.66 -1.72 11.56
C GLY A 32 11.12 -1.96 11.16
N ALA A 33 12.07 -1.25 11.80
CA ALA A 33 13.49 -1.37 11.57
C ALA A 33 14.26 -1.51 12.89
N HIS A 34 14.55 -0.41 13.58
CA HIS A 34 15.49 -0.41 14.72
C HIS A 34 15.05 0.47 15.90
N GLN A 35 13.95 1.21 15.77
CA GLN A 35 13.48 2.12 16.82
C GLN A 35 12.26 1.54 17.53
N LEU A 36 12.38 1.41 18.84
CA LEU A 36 11.36 0.86 19.72
C LEU A 36 11.11 1.83 20.88
N TYR A 37 9.85 2.16 21.11
CA TYR A 37 9.42 3.01 22.21
C TYR A 37 8.39 2.30 23.08
N THR A 38 8.54 2.49 24.39
CA THR A 38 7.65 1.96 25.42
C THR A 38 7.45 3.06 26.47
N PRO A 39 6.27 3.17 27.11
CA PRO A 39 6.00 4.20 28.11
C PRO A 39 6.75 3.94 29.43
N TYR A 40 7.09 2.68 29.70
CA TYR A 40 7.84 2.25 30.87
C TYR A 40 9.06 1.46 30.43
N ARG A 41 10.14 1.58 31.20
CA ARG A 41 11.37 0.84 30.96
C ARG A 41 11.08 -0.66 31.03
N LEU A 42 11.43 -1.39 29.97
CA LEU A 42 11.40 -2.86 29.96
C LEU A 42 12.34 -3.41 31.02
N GLU A 43 11.95 -4.52 31.65
CA GLU A 43 12.79 -5.23 32.60
C GLU A 43 13.83 -6.07 31.85
N PHE A 44 15.10 -5.71 32.01
CA PHE A 44 16.22 -6.44 31.43
C PHE A 44 16.82 -7.38 32.49
N PRO A 45 17.17 -8.63 32.14
CA PRO A 45 17.84 -9.55 33.05
C PRO A 45 19.11 -8.95 33.68
N GLU A 46 19.40 -9.33 34.92
CA GLU A 46 20.65 -8.99 35.63
C GLU A 46 20.97 -7.48 35.69
N LYS A 47 19.94 -6.61 35.63
CA LYS A 47 20.10 -5.14 35.56
C LYS A 47 20.96 -4.66 34.38
N ARG A 48 21.11 -5.47 33.32
CA ARG A 48 21.78 -5.05 32.08
C ARG A 48 20.93 -4.01 31.35
N ASN A 49 21.54 -3.33 30.39
CA ASN A 49 20.81 -2.44 29.47
C ASN A 49 20.48 -3.12 28.14
N SER A 50 20.67 -4.43 28.03
CA SER A 50 20.40 -5.18 26.81
C SER A 50 19.94 -6.60 27.08
N MET A 51 19.19 -7.14 26.13
CA MET A 51 18.74 -8.53 26.11
C MET A 51 18.65 -9.02 24.68
N ARG A 52 18.75 -10.33 24.48
CA ARG A 52 18.51 -10.99 23.20
C ARG A 52 17.40 -12.00 23.40
N LEU A 53 16.36 -11.90 22.59
CA LEU A 53 15.20 -12.78 22.64
C LEU A 53 15.10 -13.55 21.33
N GLU A 54 14.72 -14.81 21.40
CA GLU A 54 14.73 -15.73 20.27
C GLU A 54 13.31 -16.20 19.95
N ALA A 55 13.00 -16.35 18.68
CA ALA A 55 11.71 -16.85 18.24
C ALA A 55 11.83 -17.64 16.93
N ASP A 56 11.01 -18.68 16.81
CA ASP A 56 10.82 -19.39 15.56
C ASP A 56 9.76 -18.69 14.72
N VAL A 57 10.19 -18.18 13.55
CA VAL A 57 9.35 -17.37 12.67
C VAL A 57 9.22 -18.06 11.30
N PRO A 58 8.01 -18.22 10.75
CA PRO A 58 7.86 -18.62 9.36
C PRO A 58 8.20 -17.44 8.44
N LEU A 59 9.29 -17.54 7.68
CA LEU A 59 9.73 -16.48 6.77
C LEU A 59 9.42 -16.83 5.32
N ALA A 60 8.85 -15.88 4.58
CA ALA A 60 8.40 -16.09 3.21
C ALA A 60 9.53 -16.41 2.21
N LYS A 61 10.78 -16.05 2.54
CA LYS A 61 11.97 -16.33 1.72
C LYS A 61 12.75 -17.55 2.21
N ASP A 62 12.42 -18.10 3.37
CA ASP A 62 13.08 -19.28 3.90
C ASP A 62 12.29 -20.53 3.47
N SER A 63 13.03 -21.59 3.16
CA SER A 63 12.44 -22.86 2.77
C SER A 63 11.97 -23.68 3.97
N ARG A 64 12.51 -23.37 5.16
CA ARG A 64 12.18 -23.99 6.45
C ARG A 64 10.79 -23.55 6.91
N GLU A 65 10.07 -24.45 7.56
CA GLU A 65 8.77 -24.14 8.18
C GLU A 65 8.92 -23.15 9.35
N ARG A 66 10.04 -23.26 10.07
CA ARG A 66 10.42 -22.40 11.18
C ARG A 66 11.86 -21.96 10.99
N THR A 67 12.09 -20.66 10.98
CA THR A 67 13.42 -20.06 10.94
C THR A 67 13.75 -19.52 12.33
N PRO A 68 14.78 -20.06 13.01
CA PRO A 68 15.27 -19.48 14.25
C PRO A 68 15.74 -18.06 13.99
N CYS A 69 15.09 -17.09 14.65
CA CYS A 69 15.42 -15.68 14.58
C CYS A 69 15.72 -15.16 15.98
N ALA A 70 16.51 -14.09 16.07
CA ALA A 70 16.73 -13.40 17.33
C ALA A 70 16.64 -11.89 17.14
N VAL A 71 16.11 -11.21 18.15
CA VAL A 71 16.06 -9.75 18.23
C VAL A 71 16.86 -9.30 19.45
N SER A 72 17.86 -8.45 19.20
CA SER A 72 18.64 -7.82 20.26
C SER A 72 18.02 -6.48 20.61
N PHE A 73 17.73 -6.28 21.90
CA PHE A 73 17.21 -5.04 22.46
C PHE A 73 18.32 -4.35 23.24
N GLN A 74 18.49 -3.05 23.01
CA GLN A 74 19.41 -2.20 23.76
C GLN A 74 18.64 -0.98 24.25
N CYS A 75 18.57 -0.79 25.56
CA CYS A 75 18.07 0.42 26.18
C CYS A 75 19.10 1.55 25.98
N VAL A 76 18.71 2.57 25.24
CA VAL A 76 19.56 3.74 24.91
C VAL A 76 19.25 4.97 25.78
N GLY A 77 18.22 4.88 26.63
CA GLY A 77 17.84 5.94 27.56
C GLY A 77 16.38 6.41 27.41
N PRO A 78 15.89 7.20 28.36
CA PRO A 78 14.56 7.79 28.28
C PRO A 78 14.52 8.95 27.29
N VAL A 79 13.36 9.15 26.65
CA VAL A 79 13.08 10.33 25.85
C VAL A 79 12.05 11.19 26.55
N LEU A 80 12.39 12.46 26.78
CA LEU A 80 11.43 13.45 27.28
C LEU A 80 10.60 13.99 26.10
N ILE A 81 9.29 13.72 26.10
CA ILE A 81 8.36 14.25 25.09
C ILE A 81 8.03 15.71 25.42
N GLU A 82 8.93 16.63 25.06
CA GLU A 82 8.75 18.07 25.24
C GLU A 82 8.74 18.81 23.88
N MET A 83 7.55 19.06 23.35
CA MET A 83 7.36 19.74 22.06
C MET A 83 7.91 21.18 22.04
N ARG A 84 8.16 21.80 23.20
CA ARG A 84 8.75 23.16 23.27
C ARG A 84 10.16 23.23 22.69
N ARG A 85 10.89 22.12 22.73
CA ARG A 85 12.28 22.07 22.24
C ARG A 85 12.36 21.75 20.74
N THR A 86 11.26 21.32 20.13
CA THR A 86 11.24 20.74 18.78
C THR A 86 11.08 21.78 17.64
N ARG A 87 10.92 23.08 17.95
CA ARG A 87 10.74 24.16 16.95
C ARG A 87 11.98 25.03 16.76
N THR A 88 13.12 24.65 17.34
CA THR A 88 14.36 25.26 16.89
C THR A 88 14.51 24.88 15.41
N ASN A 89 14.84 25.79 14.50
CA ASN A 89 15.14 25.46 13.10
C ASN A 89 16.40 24.57 12.95
N ASN A 90 16.85 23.96 14.05
CA ASN A 90 17.89 22.97 14.11
C ASN A 90 17.28 21.62 13.73
N LEU A 91 17.77 21.04 12.64
CA LEU A 91 17.47 19.68 12.21
C LEU A 91 18.20 18.63 13.08
N ASP A 92 18.51 18.95 14.33
CA ASP A 92 19.17 18.02 15.25
C ASP A 92 18.21 16.88 15.59
N GLU A 93 18.72 15.65 15.61
CA GLU A 93 17.97 14.41 15.90
C GLU A 93 17.22 14.53 17.23
N ARG A 94 17.82 15.19 18.24
CA ARG A 94 17.20 15.43 19.55
C ARG A 94 15.94 16.30 19.49
N VAL A 95 15.86 17.18 18.49
CA VAL A 95 14.75 18.12 18.26
C VAL A 95 13.62 17.40 17.51
N LEU A 96 13.92 16.41 16.67
CA LEU A 96 12.92 15.68 15.87
C LEU A 96 12.40 14.40 16.54
N THR A 97 13.13 13.82 17.49
CA THR A 97 12.77 12.54 18.14
C THR A 97 11.35 12.54 18.70
N PRO A 98 10.85 13.57 19.44
CA PRO A 98 9.47 13.54 19.96
C PRO A 98 8.40 13.49 18.87
N ILE A 99 8.65 14.13 17.73
CA ILE A 99 7.75 14.12 16.57
C ILE A 99 7.76 12.73 15.92
N GLN A 100 8.94 12.14 15.75
CA GLN A 100 9.10 10.79 15.22
C GLN A 100 8.41 9.74 16.10
N ILE A 101 8.54 9.85 17.44
CA ILE A 101 7.85 8.97 18.40
C ILE A 101 6.34 9.05 18.19
N LEU A 102 5.78 10.25 18.10
CA LEU A 102 4.34 10.42 17.88
C LEU A 102 3.90 9.79 16.57
N ASP A 103 4.68 9.98 15.50
CA ASP A 103 4.40 9.39 14.19
C ASP A 103 4.41 7.84 14.25
N ILE A 104 5.38 7.24 14.94
CA ILE A 104 5.47 5.79 15.11
C ILE A 104 4.28 5.27 15.94
N VAL A 105 3.96 5.94 17.06
CA VAL A 105 2.83 5.56 17.93
C VAL A 105 1.50 5.61 17.16
N CYS A 106 1.23 6.68 16.42
CA CYS A 106 0.00 6.81 15.64
C CYS A 106 -0.11 5.71 14.57
N ARG A 107 0.98 5.39 13.86
CA ARG A 107 1.04 4.30 12.87
C ARG A 107 0.94 2.91 13.49
N GLN A 108 1.19 2.76 14.79
CA GLN A 108 1.19 1.45 15.45
C GLN A 108 -0.18 0.78 15.40
N SER A 109 -1.26 1.58 15.44
CA SER A 109 -2.65 1.10 15.33
C SER A 109 -2.96 0.33 14.03
N LEU A 110 -2.19 0.59 12.98
CA LEU A 110 -2.37 0.02 11.64
C LEU A 110 -1.35 -1.06 11.30
N THR A 111 -0.35 -1.26 12.16
CA THR A 111 0.80 -2.15 11.92
C THR A 111 1.04 -3.17 13.02
N CYS A 112 0.30 -3.08 14.14
CA CYS A 112 0.33 -4.07 15.20
C CYS A 112 -0.53 -5.28 14.81
N PRO A 113 0.03 -6.49 14.68
CA PRO A 113 -0.74 -7.67 14.29
C PRO A 113 -1.72 -8.15 15.36
N PHE A 114 -1.64 -7.62 16.58
CA PHE A 114 -2.60 -7.91 17.66
C PHE A 114 -3.85 -7.02 17.61
N ILE A 115 -3.92 -6.08 16.67
CA ILE A 115 -5.10 -5.25 16.42
C ILE A 115 -5.82 -5.83 15.20
N ASP A 116 -7.07 -6.28 15.40
CA ASP A 116 -7.84 -7.02 14.38
C ASP A 116 -7.90 -6.30 13.03
N ASN A 117 -8.05 -4.97 13.06
CA ASN A 117 -8.19 -4.18 11.85
C ASN A 117 -6.85 -3.90 11.12
N ALA A 118 -5.69 -4.13 11.76
CA ALA A 118 -4.39 -3.81 11.16
C ALA A 118 -4.09 -4.65 9.91
N ALA A 119 -4.58 -5.90 9.86
CA ALA A 119 -4.41 -6.78 8.70
C ALA A 119 -5.11 -6.28 7.42
N ASN A 120 -6.02 -5.31 7.53
CA ASN A 120 -6.71 -4.70 6.39
C ASN A 120 -5.92 -3.55 5.77
N PHE A 121 -4.78 -3.16 6.34
CA PHE A 121 -3.98 -2.04 5.88
C PHE A 121 -2.60 -2.47 5.42
N TYR A 122 -2.11 -1.78 4.42
CA TYR A 122 -0.75 -1.86 3.95
C TYR A 122 -0.06 -0.51 4.13
N SER A 123 0.98 -0.49 4.96
CA SER A 123 1.76 0.73 5.21
C SER A 123 2.88 0.86 4.18
N TRP A 124 2.94 2.02 3.53
CA TRP A 124 4.01 2.37 2.61
C TRP A 124 4.44 3.82 2.81
N LYS A 125 5.71 3.99 3.20
CA LYS A 125 6.25 5.29 3.63
C LYS A 125 5.35 5.87 4.73
N SER A 126 4.94 7.14 4.60
CA SER A 126 4.05 7.84 5.53
C SER A 126 2.55 7.62 5.25
N SER A 127 2.21 6.67 4.38
CA SER A 127 0.82 6.41 4.00
C SER A 127 0.39 4.99 4.38
N CYS A 128 -0.88 4.82 4.66
CA CYS A 128 -1.51 3.52 4.92
C CYS A 128 -2.68 3.34 3.95
N TYR A 129 -2.67 2.24 3.21
CA TYR A 129 -3.65 1.94 2.17
C TYR A 129 -4.52 0.77 2.59
N ARG A 130 -5.84 0.89 2.42
CA ARG A 130 -6.74 -0.22 2.68
C ARG A 130 -6.58 -1.25 1.58
N ILE A 131 -6.30 -2.49 1.96
CA ILE A 131 -6.23 -3.62 1.04
C ILE A 131 -7.66 -3.96 0.62
N PRO A 132 -7.99 -4.02 -0.69
CA PRO A 132 -9.33 -4.34 -1.18
C PRO A 132 -9.61 -5.84 -1.09
N ILE A 133 -9.62 -6.37 0.13
CA ILE A 133 -10.04 -7.74 0.45
C ILE A 133 -11.50 -7.75 0.91
N ASN A 134 -12.18 -8.89 0.75
CA ASN A 134 -13.53 -9.15 1.28
C ASN A 134 -14.64 -8.21 0.75
N GLY A 135 -14.63 -7.90 -0.55
CA GLY A 135 -15.68 -7.12 -1.19
C GLY A 135 -15.51 -5.59 -1.11
N ALA A 136 -14.38 -5.11 -0.57
CA ALA A 136 -14.00 -3.70 -0.70
C ALA A 136 -13.69 -3.38 -2.18
N LEU A 137 -14.34 -2.35 -2.71
CA LEU A 137 -14.14 -1.92 -4.10
C LEU A 137 -12.80 -1.18 -4.24
N ALA A 138 -12.04 -1.54 -5.27
CA ALA A 138 -10.91 -0.77 -5.78
C ALA A 138 -11.19 -0.40 -7.25
N LEU A 139 -10.71 0.75 -7.68
CA LEU A 139 -10.82 1.16 -9.08
C LEU A 139 -9.84 0.32 -9.90
N ASP A 140 -10.35 -0.44 -10.88
CA ASP A 140 -9.51 -1.19 -11.81
C ASP A 140 -8.73 -0.21 -12.69
N LEU A 141 -7.41 -0.41 -12.77
CA LEU A 141 -6.50 0.40 -13.60
C LEU A 141 -6.02 -0.39 -14.82
N GLU A 142 -6.61 -1.56 -15.08
CA GLU A 142 -6.24 -2.52 -16.11
C GLU A 142 -4.82 -3.09 -15.90
N GLY A 143 -4.42 -4.06 -16.74
CA GLY A 143 -3.08 -4.65 -16.67
C GLY A 143 -2.73 -5.34 -15.35
N GLY A 144 -3.74 -5.83 -14.64
CA GLY A 144 -3.59 -6.45 -13.32
C GLY A 144 -3.31 -5.45 -12.19
N LYS A 145 -3.60 -4.16 -12.39
CA LYS A 145 -3.41 -3.08 -11.42
C LYS A 145 -4.76 -2.56 -10.92
N GLU A 146 -4.75 -2.00 -9.73
CA GLU A 146 -5.91 -1.37 -9.10
C GLU A 146 -5.46 -0.20 -8.22
N MET A 147 -6.32 0.81 -8.07
CA MET A 147 -6.06 1.95 -7.19
C MET A 147 -6.53 1.63 -5.78
N TRP A 148 -5.62 1.68 -4.80
CA TRP A 148 -6.00 1.59 -3.40
C TRP A 148 -6.17 2.99 -2.82
N THR A 149 -7.22 3.12 -2.01
CA THR A 149 -7.48 4.33 -1.22
C THR A 149 -6.94 4.15 0.17
N GLY A 150 -6.36 5.21 0.72
CA GLY A 150 -5.73 5.23 2.02
C GLY A 150 -5.65 6.65 2.55
N PHE A 151 -4.72 6.84 3.47
CA PHE A 151 -4.41 8.16 4.00
C PHE A 151 -2.91 8.31 4.21
N PHE A 152 -2.43 9.51 3.94
CA PHE A 152 -1.14 10.00 4.41
C PHE A 152 -1.30 10.46 5.86
N SER A 153 -0.28 10.19 6.69
CA SER A 153 -0.23 10.62 8.08
C SER A 153 1.16 11.15 8.42
N SER A 154 1.23 12.29 9.11
CA SER A 154 2.48 12.82 9.65
C SER A 154 2.26 13.63 10.92
N ALA A 155 3.13 13.44 11.91
CA ALA A 155 3.14 14.25 13.12
C ALA A 155 3.87 15.59 12.88
N HIS A 156 3.34 16.67 13.45
CA HIS A 156 3.88 18.03 13.39
C HIS A 156 3.74 18.74 14.73
N VAL A 157 4.45 19.86 14.89
CA VAL A 157 4.28 20.76 16.04
C VAL A 157 3.73 22.09 15.57
N ALA A 158 2.55 22.43 16.06
CA ALA A 158 1.85 23.67 15.74
C ALA A 158 2.22 24.82 16.69
N SER A 159 1.59 25.97 16.44
CA SER A 159 1.69 27.12 17.33
C SER A 159 1.33 26.75 18.77
N GLY A 160 2.09 27.30 19.73
CA GLY A 160 1.94 26.96 21.14
C GLY A 160 2.41 25.56 21.51
N TRP A 161 3.26 24.92 20.69
CA TRP A 161 3.93 23.65 21.00
C TRP A 161 2.98 22.46 21.10
N LYS A 162 1.83 22.56 20.43
CA LYS A 162 0.83 21.50 20.40
C LYS A 162 1.19 20.49 19.31
N PRO A 163 1.26 19.19 19.64
CA PRO A 163 1.40 18.18 18.60
C PRO A 163 0.12 18.13 17.75
N LEU A 164 0.28 18.08 16.44
CA LEU A 164 -0.80 17.84 15.48
C LEU A 164 -0.48 16.61 14.65
N LEU A 165 -1.51 15.85 14.31
CA LEU A 165 -1.44 14.78 13.33
C LEU A 165 -2.08 15.28 12.04
N ASN A 166 -1.27 15.50 11.01
CA ASN A 166 -1.77 15.80 9.68
C ASN A 166 -2.22 14.50 9.00
N ILE A 167 -3.47 14.44 8.58
CA ILE A 167 -4.06 13.30 7.87
C ILE A 167 -4.68 13.82 6.58
N ASP A 168 -4.29 13.23 5.45
CA ASP A 168 -4.86 13.55 4.14
C ASP A 168 -5.20 12.26 3.39
N VAL A 169 -6.17 12.33 2.48
CA VAL A 169 -6.55 11.20 1.63
C VAL A 169 -5.42 10.89 0.66
N ALA A 170 -5.07 9.61 0.51
CA ALA A 170 -4.03 9.17 -0.41
C ALA A 170 -4.58 8.09 -1.35
N HIS A 171 -4.13 8.12 -2.59
CA HIS A 171 -4.41 7.10 -3.60
C HIS A 171 -3.11 6.67 -4.25
N THR A 172 -2.94 5.37 -4.48
CA THR A 172 -1.81 4.87 -5.27
C THR A 172 -2.21 3.59 -5.99
N ALA A 173 -1.56 3.33 -7.12
CA ALA A 173 -1.71 2.09 -7.85
C ALA A 173 -0.95 0.95 -7.15
N PHE A 174 -1.59 -0.21 -7.04
CA PHE A 174 -1.00 -1.48 -6.64
C PHE A 174 -1.33 -2.55 -7.68
N TYR A 175 -0.55 -3.63 -7.70
CA TYR A 175 -1.00 -4.86 -8.37
C TYR A 175 -2.15 -5.48 -7.58
N LYS A 176 -3.12 -6.06 -8.28
CA LYS A 176 -4.29 -6.72 -7.68
C LYS A 176 -3.85 -7.73 -6.62
N ALA A 177 -4.33 -7.59 -5.39
CA ALA A 177 -3.82 -8.37 -4.24
C ALA A 177 -3.98 -9.89 -4.38
N LYS A 178 -5.04 -10.33 -5.07
CA LYS A 178 -5.40 -11.74 -5.28
C LYS A 178 -5.55 -12.04 -6.78
N ILE A 179 -4.45 -11.99 -7.52
CA ILE A 179 -4.42 -12.33 -8.95
C ILE A 179 -3.48 -13.52 -9.20
N SER A 180 -3.90 -14.47 -10.04
CA SER A 180 -3.03 -15.56 -10.50
C SER A 180 -2.09 -15.05 -11.59
N MET A 181 -0.93 -15.69 -11.78
CA MET A 181 -0.01 -15.27 -12.84
C MET A 181 -0.64 -15.40 -14.25
N VAL A 182 -1.51 -16.39 -14.44
CA VAL A 182 -2.23 -16.57 -15.71
C VAL A 182 -3.25 -15.46 -15.93
N GLN A 183 -4.03 -15.09 -14.91
CA GLN A 183 -4.95 -13.95 -15.02
C GLN A 183 -4.19 -12.64 -15.23
N PHE A 184 -3.07 -12.43 -14.52
CA PHE A 184 -2.21 -11.26 -14.69
C PHE A 184 -1.69 -11.15 -16.13
N MET A 185 -1.26 -12.27 -16.72
CA MET A 185 -0.86 -12.33 -18.12
C MET A 185 -2.00 -11.89 -19.04
N CYS A 186 -3.21 -12.45 -18.86
CA CYS A 186 -4.37 -12.05 -19.65
C CYS A 186 -4.66 -10.54 -19.53
N ASP A 187 -4.68 -10.00 -18.30
CA ASP A 187 -4.95 -8.59 -18.05
C ASP A 187 -3.92 -7.67 -18.72
N VAL A 188 -2.63 -8.00 -18.64
CA VAL A 188 -1.53 -7.22 -19.26
C VAL A 188 -1.62 -7.22 -20.78
N LEU A 189 -1.89 -8.37 -21.38
CA LEU A 189 -1.99 -8.50 -22.84
C LEU A 189 -3.25 -7.77 -23.37
N ASN A 190 -4.36 -7.86 -22.65
CA ASN A 190 -5.59 -7.15 -22.99
C ASN A 190 -5.42 -5.62 -22.88
N GLU A 191 -4.81 -5.11 -21.81
CA GLU A 191 -4.48 -3.67 -21.65
C GLU A 191 -3.69 -3.18 -22.87
N ARG A 192 -2.66 -3.95 -23.26
CA ARG A 192 -1.81 -3.59 -24.39
C ARG A 192 -2.54 -3.65 -25.73
N ALA A 193 -3.36 -4.67 -25.97
CA ALA A 193 -4.16 -4.79 -27.18
C ALA A 193 -5.21 -3.65 -27.30
N GLY A 194 -5.85 -3.30 -26.18
CA GLY A 194 -6.79 -2.18 -26.10
C GLY A 194 -6.12 -0.83 -26.42
N ALA A 195 -4.90 -0.61 -25.92
CA ALA A 195 -4.15 0.61 -26.21
C ALA A 195 -3.87 0.79 -27.72
N TYR A 196 -3.57 -0.29 -28.45
CA TYR A 196 -3.40 -0.25 -29.91
C TYR A 196 -4.70 0.07 -30.64
N ARG A 197 -5.84 -0.46 -30.18
CA ARG A 197 -7.16 -0.18 -30.77
C ARG A 197 -7.62 1.26 -30.55
N ASN A 198 -7.30 1.85 -29.40
CA ASN A 198 -7.69 3.22 -29.08
C ASN A 198 -6.79 4.28 -29.75
N GLN A 199 -5.54 3.96 -30.06
CA GLN A 199 -4.66 4.86 -30.83
C GLN A 199 -5.13 5.04 -32.29
N SER A 200 -5.75 4.03 -32.90
CA SER A 200 -6.26 4.13 -34.28
C SER A 200 -7.56 4.93 -34.40
N SER A 201 -8.24 5.24 -33.29
CA SER A 201 -9.42 6.11 -33.27
C SER A 201 -9.12 7.61 -33.17
N THR A 202 -7.90 8.02 -32.81
CA THR A 202 -7.57 9.46 -32.62
C THR A 202 -7.09 10.15 -33.92
N THR A 203 -6.99 9.43 -35.05
CA THR A 203 -6.56 9.99 -36.35
C THR A 203 -7.71 10.36 -37.30
N ARG A 204 -8.95 10.49 -36.82
CA ARG A 204 -10.09 10.93 -37.64
C ARG A 204 -10.98 11.97 -36.95
N SER A 205 -10.42 13.16 -36.73
CA SER A 205 -11.19 14.40 -36.60
C SER A 205 -10.41 15.52 -37.30
N SER A 206 -10.47 15.48 -38.64
CA SER A 206 -9.93 16.51 -39.51
C SER A 206 -10.85 17.73 -39.49
N TYR A 207 -10.29 18.88 -39.09
CA TYR A 207 -10.67 20.25 -39.41
C TYR A 207 -12.11 20.52 -39.88
N GLY A 208 -12.98 20.81 -38.91
CA GLY A 208 -14.15 21.67 -39.13
C GLY A 208 -13.76 23.13 -38.87
N SER A 209 -13.63 23.91 -39.94
CA SER A 209 -13.45 25.37 -39.90
C SER A 209 -14.63 26.02 -39.17
N THR A 210 -14.36 26.83 -38.14
CA THR A 210 -15.33 27.83 -37.67
C THR A 210 -14.59 29.13 -37.42
N THR A 211 -14.72 30.01 -38.40
CA THR A 211 -14.41 31.43 -38.35
C THR A 211 -15.12 32.09 -37.16
N GLN A 212 -14.35 32.62 -36.21
CA GLN A 212 -14.86 33.59 -35.25
C GLN A 212 -14.84 34.99 -35.87
N PRO A 213 -15.87 35.80 -35.60
CA PRO A 213 -15.70 37.23 -35.48
C PRO A 213 -16.14 37.75 -34.10
N GLY A 214 -15.35 38.70 -33.58
CA GLY A 214 -15.93 39.91 -32.98
C GLY A 214 -16.13 39.95 -31.46
N ARG A 215 -15.30 40.79 -30.83
CA ARG A 215 -15.43 41.40 -29.50
C ARG A 215 -16.84 41.87 -29.14
N THR A 216 -17.18 41.85 -27.84
CA THR A 216 -17.68 43.07 -27.15
C THR A 216 -17.46 43.01 -25.64
N TYR A 217 -16.95 44.11 -25.08
CA TYR A 217 -16.86 44.40 -23.65
C TYR A 217 -18.22 44.88 -23.12
N GLY A 218 -18.56 44.52 -21.89
CA GLY A 218 -19.70 45.07 -21.15
C GLY A 218 -19.48 44.93 -19.65
N ALA A 219 -18.99 45.99 -19.02
CA ALA A 219 -18.93 46.13 -17.57
C ALA A 219 -20.29 46.59 -17.02
N THR A 220 -20.73 46.03 -15.89
CA THR A 220 -21.67 46.74 -15.01
C THR A 220 -21.41 46.37 -13.54
N ARG A 221 -21.28 47.43 -12.74
CA ARG A 221 -21.02 47.49 -11.30
C ARG A 221 -22.21 47.00 -10.46
N GLY A 222 -21.89 46.47 -9.28
CA GLY A 222 -22.38 47.01 -8.01
C GLY A 222 -23.55 46.29 -7.35
N GLY A 223 -23.37 45.93 -6.07
CA GLY A 223 -24.46 45.52 -5.18
C GLY A 223 -23.97 44.86 -3.89
N THR A 224 -23.68 45.67 -2.87
CA THR A 224 -23.50 45.23 -1.48
C THR A 224 -24.84 44.81 -0.87
N ALA A 225 -24.89 43.68 -0.18
CA ALA A 225 -25.92 43.40 0.82
C ALA A 225 -25.34 42.53 1.95
N SER A 226 -25.29 43.10 3.14
CA SER A 226 -25.14 42.40 4.41
C SER A 226 -26.49 41.83 4.84
N SER A 227 -26.53 40.57 5.29
CA SER A 227 -27.57 40.07 6.18
C SER A 227 -27.14 38.78 6.87
N THR A 228 -27.18 38.84 8.19
CA THR A 228 -27.20 37.78 9.19
C THR A 228 -28.24 36.67 8.92
N GLY A 229 -27.94 35.42 9.32
CA GLY A 229 -29.00 34.46 9.70
C GLY A 229 -28.77 32.97 9.36
N ARG A 230 -28.49 32.19 10.41
CA ARG A 230 -28.98 30.82 10.73
C ARG A 230 -29.01 29.71 9.67
N GLY A 231 -28.22 28.68 9.99
CA GLY A 231 -28.56 27.23 10.02
C GLY A 231 -29.67 26.68 9.13
N GLY A 232 -29.28 25.76 8.25
CA GLY A 232 -30.18 24.83 7.57
C GLY A 232 -29.42 23.56 7.19
N TYR A 233 -29.82 22.42 7.77
CA TYR A 233 -29.39 21.09 7.33
C TYR A 233 -29.92 20.84 5.92
N HIS A 234 -29.04 20.74 4.93
CA HIS A 234 -29.42 20.30 3.59
C HIS A 234 -29.43 18.77 3.53
N THR A 235 -30.63 18.22 3.61
CA THR A 235 -30.97 16.84 3.26
C THR A 235 -30.93 16.72 1.73
N TYR A 236 -30.04 15.88 1.19
CA TYR A 236 -30.08 15.52 -0.23
C TYR A 236 -31.26 14.57 -0.48
N PRO A 237 -32.07 14.76 -1.54
CA PRO A 237 -33.11 13.81 -1.90
C PRO A 237 -32.49 12.53 -2.49
N PRO A 238 -33.15 11.36 -2.37
CA PRO A 238 -32.63 10.12 -2.90
C PRO A 238 -32.68 10.16 -4.44
N ARG A 239 -31.52 10.05 -5.07
CA ARG A 239 -31.42 9.96 -6.52
C ARG A 239 -31.90 8.58 -6.95
N THR A 240 -33.03 8.55 -7.65
CA THR A 240 -33.57 7.36 -8.30
C THR A 240 -32.52 6.76 -9.25
N THR A 241 -32.23 5.48 -9.04
CA THR A 241 -31.32 4.69 -9.87
C THR A 241 -31.97 4.40 -11.22
N HIS A 242 -31.79 5.30 -12.18
CA HIS A 242 -31.97 4.94 -13.59
C HIS A 242 -30.81 4.03 -13.99
N GLN A 243 -31.11 2.73 -14.10
CA GLN A 243 -30.26 1.76 -14.79
C GLN A 243 -30.19 2.16 -16.26
N THR A 244 -29.12 2.83 -16.66
CA THR A 244 -28.68 2.83 -18.05
C THR A 244 -28.32 1.39 -18.42
N PRO A 245 -28.87 0.81 -19.50
CA PRO A 245 -28.45 -0.51 -19.94
C PRO A 245 -26.98 -0.43 -20.32
N GLN A 246 -26.12 -1.12 -19.57
CA GLN A 246 -24.77 -1.42 -20.05
C GLN A 246 -24.95 -2.14 -21.38
N ARG A 247 -24.54 -1.49 -22.47
CA ARG A 247 -24.31 -2.19 -23.72
C ARG A 247 -23.32 -3.32 -23.42
N HIS A 248 -23.79 -4.55 -23.52
CA HIS A 248 -22.93 -5.69 -23.76
C HIS A 248 -22.23 -5.42 -25.11
N GLU A 249 -21.06 -4.80 -25.08
CA GLU A 249 -20.10 -5.03 -26.15
C GLU A 249 -19.57 -6.44 -25.96
N ASP A 250 -19.83 -7.31 -26.93
CA ASP A 250 -19.29 -8.66 -26.97
C ASP A 250 -17.77 -8.63 -26.76
N SER A 251 -17.30 -9.07 -25.59
CA SER A 251 -15.89 -9.25 -25.24
C SER A 251 -15.25 -10.45 -25.96
N SER A 252 -15.69 -10.76 -27.18
CA SER A 252 -15.36 -11.98 -27.92
C SER A 252 -13.89 -12.12 -28.36
N GLY A 253 -13.00 -11.23 -27.91
CA GLY A 253 -11.57 -11.26 -28.18
C GLY A 253 -10.65 -10.97 -26.99
N MET A 254 -11.18 -10.78 -25.78
CA MET A 254 -10.33 -10.57 -24.60
C MET A 254 -9.83 -11.91 -24.05
N LEU A 255 -8.53 -11.99 -23.77
CA LEU A 255 -7.94 -13.15 -23.13
C LEU A 255 -8.47 -13.26 -21.69
N SER A 256 -8.84 -14.48 -21.30
CA SER A 256 -9.15 -14.84 -19.92
C SER A 256 -8.66 -16.27 -19.67
N PRO A 257 -8.40 -16.68 -18.42
CA PRO A 257 -7.97 -18.05 -18.13
C PRO A 257 -8.92 -19.12 -18.70
N SER A 258 -10.23 -18.82 -18.81
CA SER A 258 -11.23 -19.71 -19.39
C SER A 258 -11.21 -19.79 -20.91
N THR A 259 -10.64 -18.80 -21.60
CA THR A 259 -10.56 -18.77 -23.07
C THR A 259 -9.22 -19.28 -23.60
N LEU A 260 -8.26 -19.60 -22.72
CA LEU A 260 -6.98 -20.20 -23.12
C LEU A 260 -7.18 -21.68 -23.46
N TYR A 261 -6.71 -22.09 -24.65
CA TYR A 261 -6.71 -23.48 -25.07
C TYR A 261 -5.44 -24.22 -24.59
N LYS A 262 -5.46 -25.55 -24.62
CA LYS A 262 -4.43 -26.41 -24.00
C LYS A 262 -2.99 -26.09 -24.47
N GLU A 263 -2.81 -25.85 -25.76
CA GLU A 263 -1.51 -25.57 -26.39
C GLU A 263 -1.30 -24.07 -26.65
N PHE A 264 -1.94 -23.20 -25.85
CA PHE A 264 -1.80 -21.76 -25.99
C PHE A 264 -0.34 -21.35 -25.75
N SER A 265 0.21 -20.57 -26.68
CA SER A 265 1.56 -20.03 -26.59
C SER A 265 1.54 -18.55 -26.95
N LEU A 266 2.37 -17.78 -26.26
CA LEU A 266 2.55 -16.36 -26.55
C LEU A 266 3.42 -16.21 -27.79
N SER A 267 3.08 -15.26 -28.66
CA SER A 267 4.00 -14.78 -29.67
C SER A 267 5.24 -14.13 -29.03
N ASN A 268 6.32 -13.99 -29.79
CA ASN A 268 7.54 -13.31 -29.32
C ASN A 268 7.27 -11.88 -28.82
N HIS A 269 6.29 -11.19 -29.43
CA HIS A 269 5.90 -9.84 -29.00
C HIS A 269 5.17 -9.84 -27.66
N GLU A 270 4.16 -10.71 -27.50
CA GLU A 270 3.41 -10.86 -26.26
C GLU A 270 4.29 -11.34 -25.10
N MET A 271 5.22 -12.26 -25.38
CA MET A 271 6.22 -12.71 -24.41
C MET A 271 7.08 -11.55 -23.91
N LYS A 272 7.51 -10.64 -24.80
CA LYS A 272 8.28 -9.46 -24.41
C LYS A 272 7.45 -8.51 -23.53
N ILE A 273 6.20 -8.26 -23.89
CA ILE A 273 5.28 -7.43 -23.10
C ILE A 273 5.12 -8.01 -21.69
N LEU A 274 4.83 -9.31 -21.60
CA LEU A 274 4.69 -9.98 -20.31
C LEU A 274 5.98 -9.92 -19.51
N ALA A 275 7.14 -10.21 -20.13
CA ALA A 275 8.44 -10.19 -19.47
C ALA A 275 8.76 -8.83 -18.85
N GLU A 276 8.45 -7.74 -19.55
CA GLU A 276 8.61 -6.38 -19.02
C GLU A 276 7.67 -6.13 -17.84
N ALA A 277 6.41 -6.55 -17.93
CA ALA A 277 5.42 -6.37 -16.88
C ALA A 277 5.74 -7.15 -15.59
N VAL A 278 6.17 -8.41 -15.71
CA VAL A 278 6.44 -9.26 -14.54
C VAL A 278 7.79 -9.01 -13.87
N LYS A 279 8.73 -8.36 -14.57
CA LYS A 279 10.09 -8.18 -14.06
C LYS A 279 10.08 -7.39 -12.75
N GLY A 280 10.65 -8.01 -11.72
CA GLY A 280 10.76 -7.43 -10.39
C GLY A 280 9.50 -7.57 -9.52
N ILE A 281 8.38 -8.06 -10.07
CA ILE A 281 7.18 -8.42 -9.31
C ILE A 281 7.52 -9.56 -8.35
N LYS A 282 6.88 -9.56 -7.18
CA LYS A 282 6.95 -10.66 -6.23
C LYS A 282 5.75 -11.57 -6.36
N ILE A 283 6.01 -12.87 -6.47
CA ILE A 283 4.98 -13.88 -6.69
C ILE A 283 4.99 -14.87 -5.53
N ARG A 284 3.80 -15.31 -5.12
CA ARG A 284 3.63 -16.35 -4.12
C ARG A 284 3.41 -17.69 -4.80
N ILE A 285 4.10 -18.73 -4.34
CA ILE A 285 3.86 -20.12 -4.80
C ILE A 285 2.92 -20.82 -3.82
N SER A 286 1.95 -21.57 -4.33
CA SER A 286 0.91 -22.29 -3.56
C SER A 286 0.94 -23.81 -3.73
N HIS A 287 2.03 -24.39 -4.24
CA HIS A 287 2.09 -25.83 -4.56
C HIS A 287 2.11 -26.74 -3.33
N ARG A 288 2.59 -26.24 -2.17
CA ARG A 288 2.61 -26.97 -0.89
C ARG A 288 1.64 -26.33 0.09
N LYS A 289 0.68 -27.11 0.60
CA LYS A 289 -0.26 -26.67 1.62
C LYS A 289 0.51 -26.21 2.87
N GLY A 290 0.24 -24.99 3.34
CA GLY A 290 0.87 -24.41 4.54
C GLY A 290 2.19 -23.67 4.29
N ALA A 291 2.87 -23.88 3.15
CA ALA A 291 4.10 -23.16 2.84
C ALA A 291 3.81 -21.88 2.04
N VAL A 292 4.09 -20.71 2.62
CA VAL A 292 4.00 -19.43 1.91
C VAL A 292 5.40 -19.05 1.44
N ARG A 293 5.67 -19.24 0.15
CA ARG A 293 6.96 -18.86 -0.47
C ARG A 293 6.78 -17.70 -1.41
N VAL A 294 7.67 -16.72 -1.33
CA VAL A 294 7.63 -15.51 -2.17
C VAL A 294 8.95 -15.33 -2.92
N TYR A 295 8.87 -15.25 -4.25
CA TYR A 295 10.01 -15.06 -5.12
C TYR A 295 9.88 -13.75 -5.90
N ARG A 296 11.01 -13.10 -6.18
CA ARG A 296 11.04 -11.98 -7.12
C ARG A 296 11.31 -12.53 -8.51
N VAL A 297 10.46 -12.19 -9.48
CA VAL A 297 10.66 -12.58 -10.88
C VAL A 297 11.81 -11.76 -11.45
N ASN A 298 12.86 -12.44 -11.91
CA ASN A 298 14.02 -11.78 -12.54
C ASN A 298 13.87 -11.74 -14.06
N SER A 299 13.40 -12.84 -14.65
CA SER A 299 13.17 -13.01 -16.08
C SER A 299 12.14 -14.11 -16.32
N LEU A 300 11.57 -14.13 -17.53
CA LEU A 300 10.88 -15.30 -18.07
C LEU A 300 11.89 -16.19 -18.81
N GLN A 301 11.63 -17.49 -18.82
CA GLN A 301 12.48 -18.49 -19.47
C GLN A 301 11.77 -19.08 -20.70
N MET A 302 12.44 -20.02 -21.37
CA MET A 302 11.85 -20.82 -22.43
C MET A 302 10.58 -21.56 -21.94
N PRO A 303 9.72 -21.99 -22.88
CA PRO A 303 8.56 -22.82 -22.57
C PRO A 303 8.90 -23.97 -21.61
N ALA A 304 7.97 -24.27 -20.70
CA ALA A 304 8.22 -25.21 -19.61
C ALA A 304 8.53 -26.65 -20.08
N ASP A 305 8.00 -27.02 -21.24
CA ASP A 305 8.26 -28.28 -21.96
C ASP A 305 9.68 -28.39 -22.53
N GLN A 306 10.39 -27.26 -22.65
CA GLN A 306 11.76 -27.20 -23.18
C GLN A 306 12.81 -26.98 -22.07
N LEU A 307 12.39 -26.83 -20.81
CA LEU A 307 13.30 -26.64 -19.69
C LEU A 307 13.87 -27.98 -19.23
N THR A 308 15.18 -28.16 -19.38
CA THR A 308 15.93 -29.24 -18.76
C THR A 308 16.58 -28.72 -17.48
N TRP A 309 16.35 -29.42 -16.36
CA TRP A 309 17.02 -29.14 -15.10
C TRP A 309 18.10 -30.20 -14.90
N VAL A 310 19.33 -29.77 -14.61
CA VAL A 310 20.36 -30.68 -14.12
C VAL A 310 19.95 -31.06 -12.69
N THR A 311 19.57 -32.33 -12.51
CA THR A 311 19.27 -32.93 -11.21
C THR A 311 20.50 -33.01 -10.32
#